data_AF-A0A7J7EW54-F1
#
_entry.id   AF-A0A7J7EW54-F1
#
_cell.length_a   1.000
_cell.length_b   1.000
_cell.length_c   1.000
_cell.angle_alpha   90.00
_cell.angle_beta   90.00
_cell.angle_gamma   90.00
#
_symmetry.space_group_name_H-M   'P 1'
#
loop_
_entity.id
_entity.type
_entity.pdbx_description
1 polymer ?
#
loop_
_entity_poly.entity_id
_entity_poly.type
_entity_poly.pdbx_seq_one_letter_code
_entity_poly.pdbx_strand_id
1 'polypeptide(L)'
;MPLINSPMGGSFAFPQHLGALDLPLTVKTSVGARGFCGFQGCFFRDRPMDTVRIAVVGAGLMGLSTAVCISKLVPRCSITVISDKFTPDTTSDVAAGILIPHAYPDTPIPKQKQWFRETFDHLFAIANSAQAGDAGVYLVSGWQIFRSIPAEEVPFWADVVLGFRKMTKAELKKFPQHVFGQAFTTLKCEGPAYLPWLEK
;
A
#
# COMPACT_ATOMS: atom_id res chain seq x y z
N MET A 1 25.17 -4.07 -2.92
CA MET A 1 23.89 -3.49 -2.46
C MET A 1 22.92 -3.50 -3.63
N PRO A 2 21.69 -4.01 -3.47
CA PRO A 2 20.67 -3.88 -4.51
C PRO A 2 20.33 -2.40 -4.68
N LEU A 3 20.39 -1.92 -5.93
CA LEU A 3 19.96 -0.59 -6.33
C LEU A 3 18.66 -0.74 -7.12
N ILE A 4 17.61 -0.04 -6.71
CA ILE A 4 16.39 0.09 -7.50
C ILE A 4 16.47 1.41 -8.24
N ASN A 5 16.44 1.37 -9.57
CA ASN A 5 16.45 2.57 -10.40
C ASN A 5 15.06 3.16 -10.49
N SER A 6 14.93 4.45 -10.18
CA SER A 6 13.75 5.23 -10.48
C SER A 6 13.75 5.65 -11.96
N PRO A 7 12.62 5.59 -12.68
CA PRO A 7 12.52 6.03 -14.07
C PRO A 7 12.83 7.53 -14.28
N MET A 8 12.98 8.32 -13.21
CA MET A 8 13.26 9.76 -13.25
C MET A 8 14.68 10.14 -12.74
N GLY A 9 15.62 9.19 -12.73
CA GLY A 9 17.07 9.49 -12.63
C GLY A 9 17.73 9.36 -11.24
N GLY A 10 17.00 8.88 -10.23
CA GLY A 10 17.57 8.52 -8.92
C GLY A 10 17.70 7.02 -8.72
N SER A 11 18.65 6.57 -7.90
CA SER A 11 18.73 5.17 -7.44
C SER A 11 18.41 5.09 -5.96
N PHE A 12 17.66 4.08 -5.55
CA PHE A 12 17.40 3.78 -4.14
C PHE A 12 18.27 2.61 -3.68
N ALA A 13 18.98 2.78 -2.56
CA ALA A 13 19.91 1.81 -2.02
C ALA A 13 19.49 1.36 -0.61
N PHE A 14 19.52 0.05 -0.37
CA PHE A 14 19.25 -0.54 0.93
C PHE A 14 20.54 -1.00 1.65
N PRO A 15 20.65 -0.80 2.98
CA PRO A 15 21.56 -1.58 3.83
C PRO A 15 21.15 -3.07 3.82
N GLN A 16 22.11 -4.00 3.88
CA GLN A 16 21.84 -5.45 3.83
C GLN A 16 21.27 -6.01 5.17
N HIS A 17 20.14 -6.73 5.06
CA HIS A 17 19.55 -7.86 5.83
C HIS A 17 19.43 -7.89 7.37
N LEU A 18 18.20 -8.16 7.83
CA LEU A 18 17.74 -9.29 8.70
C LEU A 18 16.38 -9.70 8.09
N GLY A 19 16.07 -10.90 7.59
CA GLY A 19 16.29 -12.24 8.11
C GLY A 19 14.98 -12.76 8.72
N ALA A 20 13.93 -13.02 7.91
CA ALA A 20 12.65 -13.56 8.39
C ALA A 20 12.69 -15.10 8.40
N LEU A 21 12.17 -15.70 9.48
CA LEU A 21 12.03 -17.15 9.65
C LEU A 21 10.56 -17.51 9.42
N ASP A 22 10.32 -18.41 8.47
CA ASP A 22 9.03 -19.05 8.19
C ASP A 22 8.74 -20.17 9.19
N LEU A 23 7.46 -20.37 9.53
CA LEU A 23 6.83 -21.70 9.50
C LEU A 23 5.27 -21.56 9.48
N PRO A 24 4.54 -22.46 8.78
CA PRO A 24 3.12 -22.30 8.44
C PRO A 24 2.21 -23.10 9.38
N LEU A 25 0.88 -22.88 9.32
CA LEU A 25 -0.11 -23.95 9.56
C LEU A 25 -1.51 -23.59 9.04
N THR A 26 -1.97 -24.43 8.12
CA THR A 26 -3.28 -24.55 7.47
C THR A 26 -4.33 -25.17 8.39
N VAL A 27 -5.61 -24.75 8.37
CA VAL A 27 -6.81 -25.64 8.46
C VAL A 27 -8.05 -24.99 7.80
N LYS A 28 -8.82 -25.76 7.02
CA LYS A 28 -10.15 -25.49 6.43
C LYS A 28 -11.23 -26.42 7.02
N THR A 29 -12.50 -26.11 6.73
CA THR A 29 -13.77 -26.93 6.75
C THR A 29 -14.59 -26.92 8.06
N SER A 30 -15.94 -27.05 8.12
CA SER A 30 -17.10 -27.05 7.18
C SER A 30 -18.45 -27.02 7.95
N VAL A 31 -19.51 -26.60 7.24
CA VAL A 31 -21.00 -26.64 7.39
C VAL A 31 -21.68 -27.60 8.40
N GLY A 32 -22.80 -27.15 8.99
CA GLY A 32 -23.86 -27.98 9.61
C GLY A 32 -25.20 -27.25 9.76
N ALA A 33 -26.33 -27.93 9.52
CA ALA A 33 -27.62 -27.37 9.07
C ALA A 33 -28.76 -27.29 10.12
N ARG A 34 -29.76 -26.44 9.77
CA ARG A 34 -31.23 -26.54 9.98
C ARG A 34 -31.88 -26.27 11.36
N GLY A 35 -32.87 -25.37 11.34
CA GLY A 35 -34.02 -25.30 12.23
C GLY A 35 -35.12 -24.42 11.59
N PHE A 36 -36.32 -24.97 11.40
CA PHE A 36 -37.48 -24.37 10.71
C PHE A 36 -38.56 -23.95 11.73
N CYS A 37 -39.53 -23.16 11.25
CA CYS A 37 -40.80 -22.75 11.89
C CYS A 37 -40.69 -21.52 12.80
N GLY A 38 -41.48 -20.44 12.70
CA GLY A 38 -42.64 -20.08 11.89
C GLY A 38 -43.47 -19.08 12.72
N PHE A 39 -43.87 -17.93 12.17
CA PHE A 39 -45.10 -17.19 12.54
C PHE A 39 -45.25 -15.95 11.65
N GLN A 40 -46.39 -15.87 10.95
CA GLN A 40 -46.81 -14.71 10.15
C GLN A 40 -47.59 -13.75 11.05
N GLY A 41 -47.24 -12.47 11.03
CA GLY A 41 -48.00 -11.43 11.71
C GLY A 41 -47.59 -10.03 11.25
N CYS A 42 -48.55 -9.33 10.62
CA CYS A 42 -48.57 -7.90 10.27
C CYS A 42 -47.57 -7.42 9.21
N PHE A 43 -48.11 -7.24 8.00
CA PHE A 43 -47.58 -6.41 6.91
C PHE A 43 -47.35 -4.96 7.39
N PHE A 44 -46.16 -4.69 7.94
CA PHE A 44 -45.41 -3.55 7.44
C PHE A 44 -44.64 -4.07 6.24
N ARG A 45 -44.94 -3.57 5.04
CA ARG A 45 -43.96 -3.67 3.95
C ARG A 45 -42.78 -2.83 4.40
N ASP A 46 -41.83 -3.45 5.10
CA ASP A 46 -40.44 -3.05 4.97
C ASP A 46 -40.16 -3.14 3.48
N ARG A 47 -40.21 -1.99 2.78
CA ARG A 47 -39.50 -1.91 1.51
C ARG A 47 -38.09 -2.39 1.85
N PRO A 48 -37.58 -3.46 1.22
CA PRO A 48 -36.17 -3.80 1.37
C PRO A 48 -35.43 -2.50 1.07
N MET A 49 -34.79 -1.90 2.07
CA MET A 49 -34.09 -0.65 1.85
C MET A 49 -33.07 -0.92 0.75
N ASP A 50 -33.25 -0.30 -0.41
CA ASP A 50 -32.57 -0.67 -1.64
C ASP A 50 -31.06 -0.74 -1.40
N THR A 51 -30.51 -1.95 -1.51
CA THR A 51 -29.07 -2.17 -1.36
C THR A 51 -28.37 -1.55 -2.57
N VAL A 52 -27.43 -0.64 -2.33
CA VAL A 52 -26.68 0.00 -3.41
C VAL A 52 -25.72 -1.01 -4.01
N ARG A 53 -25.91 -1.37 -5.29
CA ARG A 53 -25.02 -2.30 -5.99
C ARG A 53 -23.92 -1.51 -6.70
N ILE A 54 -22.67 -1.80 -6.38
CA ILE A 54 -21.50 -1.09 -6.88
C ILE A 54 -20.59 -2.11 -7.57
N ALA A 55 -20.20 -1.83 -8.81
CA ALA A 55 -19.18 -2.59 -9.50
C ALA A 55 -17.88 -1.80 -9.51
N VAL A 56 -16.78 -2.43 -9.09
CA VAL A 56 -15.42 -1.88 -9.17
C VAL A 56 -14.68 -2.67 -10.24
N VAL A 57 -14.14 -1.98 -11.25
CA VAL A 57 -13.41 -2.63 -12.34
C VAL A 57 -11.91 -2.60 -12.05
N GLY A 58 -11.30 -3.78 -11.95
CA GLY A 58 -9.88 -3.99 -11.68
C GLY A 58 -9.60 -4.55 -10.28
N ALA A 59 -8.75 -5.56 -10.20
CA ALA A 59 -8.31 -6.21 -8.95
C ALA A 59 -6.85 -5.94 -8.58
N GLY A 60 -6.27 -4.85 -9.11
CA GLY A 60 -4.99 -4.33 -8.62
C GLY A 60 -5.14 -3.49 -7.35
N LEU A 61 -4.04 -2.92 -6.85
CA LEU A 61 -4.00 -2.12 -5.62
C LEU A 61 -5.10 -1.05 -5.59
N MET A 62 -5.24 -0.27 -6.67
CA MET A 62 -6.23 0.81 -6.74
C MET A 62 -7.66 0.29 -6.68
N GLY A 63 -7.96 -0.82 -7.35
CA GLY A 63 -9.32 -1.38 -7.38
C GLY A 63 -9.73 -1.96 -6.04
N LEU A 64 -8.88 -2.81 -5.45
CA LEU A 64 -9.15 -3.44 -4.16
C LEU A 64 -9.20 -2.42 -3.02
N SER A 65 -8.25 -1.48 -2.95
CA SER A 65 -8.28 -0.42 -1.93
C SER A 65 -9.53 0.46 -2.05
N THR A 66 -9.96 0.79 -3.27
CA THR A 66 -11.20 1.53 -3.51
C THR A 66 -12.42 0.73 -3.05
N ALA A 67 -12.49 -0.57 -3.34
CA ALA A 67 -13.57 -1.43 -2.87
C ALA A 67 -13.66 -1.46 -1.33
N VAL A 68 -12.52 -1.55 -0.65
CA VAL A 68 -12.44 -1.49 0.83
C VAL A 68 -12.87 -0.13 1.37
N CYS A 69 -12.49 0.97 0.72
CA CYS A 69 -12.93 2.32 1.13
C CYS A 69 -14.45 2.47 0.96
N ILE A 70 -15.01 2.04 -0.18
CA ILE A 70 -16.45 2.10 -0.44
C ILE A 70 -17.23 1.25 0.56
N SER A 71 -16.76 0.03 0.90
CA SER A 71 -17.47 -0.85 1.83
C SER A 71 -17.60 -0.24 3.23
N LYS A 72 -16.60 0.55 3.65
CA LYS A 72 -16.57 1.27 4.93
C LYS A 72 -17.41 2.54 4.92
N LEU A 73 -17.48 3.23 3.77
CA LEU A 73 -18.08 4.57 3.67
C LEU A 73 -19.54 4.57 3.21
N VAL A 74 -19.96 3.56 2.44
CA VAL A 74 -21.31 3.48 1.87
C VAL A 74 -22.16 2.47 2.63
N PRO A 75 -23.14 2.92 3.45
CA PRO A 75 -24.01 2.01 4.17
C PRO A 75 -24.84 1.15 3.21
N ARG A 76 -25.03 -0.12 3.56
CA ARG A 76 -25.89 -1.06 2.81
C ARG A 76 -25.52 -1.13 1.31
N CYS A 77 -24.23 -1.27 1.02
CA CYS A 77 -23.76 -1.54 -0.34
C CYS A 77 -23.45 -3.03 -0.55
N SER A 78 -23.58 -3.47 -1.80
CA SER A 78 -23.08 -4.75 -2.29
C SER A 78 -22.07 -4.43 -3.38
N ILE A 79 -20.80 -4.78 -3.13
CA ILE A 79 -19.69 -4.48 -4.03
C ILE A 79 -19.31 -5.73 -4.80
N THR A 80 -19.13 -5.60 -6.11
CA THR A 80 -18.58 -6.65 -6.97
C THR A 80 -17.31 -6.12 -7.64
N VAL A 81 -16.18 -6.78 -7.40
CA VAL A 81 -14.94 -6.50 -8.13
C VAL A 81 -14.94 -7.34 -9.41
N ILE A 82 -14.78 -6.68 -10.56
CA ILE A 82 -14.76 -7.31 -11.88
C ILE A 82 -13.39 -7.06 -12.49
N SER A 83 -12.65 -8.11 -12.81
CA SER A 83 -11.31 -7.98 -13.39
C SER A 83 -11.01 -9.15 -14.32
N ASP A 84 -10.22 -8.89 -15.37
CA ASP A 84 -9.64 -9.92 -16.23
C ASP A 84 -8.51 -10.68 -15.50
N LYS A 85 -7.74 -9.95 -14.66
CA LYS A 85 -6.62 -10.49 -13.89
C LYS A 85 -6.76 -10.19 -12.41
N PHE A 86 -6.37 -11.14 -11.59
CA PHE A 86 -6.23 -11.03 -10.14
C PHE A 86 -4.77 -11.30 -9.77
N THR A 87 -4.42 -11.17 -8.48
CA THR A 87 -3.11 -11.60 -7.99
C THR A 87 -2.88 -13.08 -8.34
N PRO A 88 -1.68 -13.48 -8.80
CA PRO A 88 -0.42 -12.74 -8.85
C PRO A 88 -0.13 -12.00 -10.17
N ASP A 89 -1.13 -11.80 -11.04
CA ASP A 89 -0.93 -11.37 -12.43
C ASP A 89 -1.28 -9.90 -12.70
N THR A 90 -1.34 -9.06 -11.66
CA THR A 90 -1.58 -7.63 -11.80
C THR A 90 -0.27 -6.84 -11.87
N THR A 91 -0.31 -5.61 -12.40
CA THR A 91 0.85 -4.69 -12.34
C THR A 91 1.28 -4.43 -10.89
N SER A 92 0.36 -4.51 -9.93
CA SER A 92 0.65 -4.29 -8.52
C SER A 92 1.48 -5.42 -7.91
N ASP A 93 1.37 -6.66 -8.42
CA ASP A 93 2.17 -7.80 -7.96
C ASP A 93 3.65 -7.68 -8.34
N VAL A 94 3.94 -6.99 -9.45
CA VAL A 94 5.30 -6.79 -9.98
C VAL A 94 5.94 -5.48 -9.46
N ALA A 95 5.15 -4.62 -8.81
CA ALA A 95 5.64 -3.35 -8.29
C ALA A 95 6.69 -3.55 -7.17
N ALA A 96 7.73 -2.71 -7.16
CA ALA A 96 8.76 -2.76 -6.12
C ALA A 96 8.22 -2.52 -4.70
N GLY A 97 7.08 -1.82 -4.58
CA GLY A 97 6.36 -1.62 -3.32
C GLY A 97 6.90 -0.51 -2.43
N ILE A 98 7.96 0.20 -2.82
CA ILE A 98 8.54 1.27 -2.02
C ILE A 98 7.69 2.54 -2.10
N LEU A 99 7.29 3.05 -0.94
CA LEU A 99 6.45 4.24 -0.84
C LEU A 99 7.31 5.51 -0.94
N ILE A 100 7.55 5.97 -2.16
CA ILE A 100 8.19 7.26 -2.47
C ILE A 100 7.34 7.93 -3.55
N PRO A 101 6.78 9.14 -3.31
CA PRO A 101 5.87 9.75 -4.26
C PRO A 101 6.66 10.50 -5.33
N HIS A 102 6.16 10.43 -6.56
CA HIS A 102 6.60 11.29 -7.66
C HIS A 102 5.69 12.51 -7.75
N ALA A 103 6.23 13.62 -8.24
CA ALA A 103 5.43 14.80 -8.55
C ALA A 103 4.70 14.61 -9.88
N TYR A 104 3.38 14.73 -9.86
CA TYR A 104 2.52 14.70 -11.05
C TYR A 104 2.18 16.12 -11.51
N PRO A 105 2.53 16.54 -12.74
CA PRO A 105 2.35 17.93 -13.20
C PRO A 105 0.90 18.43 -13.12
N ASP A 106 -0.07 17.57 -13.43
CA ASP A 106 -1.49 17.95 -13.55
C ASP A 106 -2.24 17.95 -12.21
N THR A 107 -1.56 17.66 -11.10
CA THR A 107 -2.17 17.62 -9.76
C THR A 107 -1.48 18.62 -8.85
N PRO A 108 -2.20 19.49 -8.11
CA PRO A 108 -1.57 20.38 -7.16
C PRO A 108 -0.74 19.65 -6.09
N ILE A 109 0.49 20.11 -5.84
CA ILE A 109 1.39 19.51 -4.83
C ILE A 109 0.73 19.34 -3.45
N PRO A 110 -0.05 20.30 -2.91
CA PRO A 110 -0.73 20.11 -1.63
C PRO A 110 -1.65 18.88 -1.61
N LYS A 111 -2.32 18.58 -2.73
CA LYS A 111 -3.22 17.44 -2.87
C LYS A 111 -2.44 16.13 -2.96
N GLN A 112 -1.36 16.11 -3.74
CA GLN A 112 -0.47 14.93 -3.82
C GLN A 112 0.14 14.61 -2.45
N LYS A 113 0.59 15.64 -1.73
CA LYS A 113 1.11 15.51 -0.37
C LYS A 113 0.07 14.96 0.61
N GLN A 114 -1.18 15.44 0.50
CA GLN A 114 -2.28 14.93 1.31
C GLN A 114 -2.50 13.43 1.07
N TRP A 115 -2.64 13.00 -0.19
CA TRP A 115 -2.80 11.57 -0.51
C TRP A 115 -1.63 10.72 -0.03
N PHE A 116 -0.41 11.24 -0.18
CA PHE A 116 0.78 10.56 0.31
C PHE A 116 0.75 10.39 1.83
N ARG A 117 0.39 11.44 2.58
CA ARG A 117 0.29 11.38 4.04
C ARG A 117 -0.78 10.40 4.50
N GLU A 118 -1.98 10.48 3.94
CA GLU A 118 -3.08 9.57 4.30
C GLU A 118 -2.71 8.10 4.01
N THR A 119 -2.03 7.85 2.89
CA THR A 119 -1.52 6.51 2.55
C THR A 119 -0.41 6.06 3.50
N PHE A 120 0.52 6.96 3.82
CA PHE A 120 1.62 6.68 4.75
C PHE A 120 1.09 6.32 6.12
N ASP A 121 0.17 7.12 6.68
CA ASP A 121 -0.41 6.91 8.00
C ASP A 121 -1.16 5.56 8.08
N HIS A 122 -1.94 5.23 7.04
CA HIS A 122 -2.64 3.94 6.95
C HIS A 122 -1.67 2.75 6.92
N LEU A 123 -0.67 2.79 6.05
CA LEU A 123 0.32 1.72 5.94
C LEU A 123 1.23 1.65 7.18
N PHE A 124 1.52 2.78 7.80
CA PHE A 124 2.28 2.85 9.05
C PHE A 124 1.50 2.18 10.20
N ALA A 125 0.19 2.41 10.28
CA ALA A 125 -0.65 1.70 11.26
C ALA A 125 -0.64 0.18 11.05
N ILE A 126 -0.70 -0.28 9.79
CA ILE A 126 -0.61 -1.71 9.46
C ILE A 126 0.75 -2.27 9.84
N ALA A 127 1.84 -1.59 9.50
CA ALA A 127 3.21 -2.02 9.81
C ALA A 127 3.48 -2.15 11.33
N ASN A 128 2.74 -1.40 12.15
CA ASN A 128 2.82 -1.48 13.62
C ASN A 128 1.76 -2.40 14.24
N SER A 129 1.03 -3.17 13.44
CA SER A 129 0.00 -4.10 13.89
C SER A 129 0.47 -5.56 13.85
N ALA A 130 -0.26 -6.45 14.51
CA ALA A 130 -0.03 -7.89 14.42
C ALA A 130 -0.23 -8.46 12.99
N GLN A 131 -0.88 -7.71 12.10
CA GLN A 131 -1.18 -8.13 10.72
C GLN A 131 -0.09 -7.71 9.72
N ALA A 132 0.97 -7.02 10.15
CA ALA A 132 2.01 -6.50 9.27
C ALA A 132 2.63 -7.56 8.35
N GLY A 133 2.91 -8.75 8.90
CA GLY A 133 3.47 -9.89 8.16
C GLY A 133 2.51 -10.40 7.08
N ASP A 134 1.25 -10.65 7.44
CA ASP A 134 0.23 -11.13 6.51
C ASP A 134 -0.09 -10.12 5.41
N ALA A 135 -0.04 -8.83 5.73
CA ALA A 135 -0.27 -7.74 4.79
C ALA A 135 0.97 -7.43 3.93
N GLY A 136 2.15 -7.94 4.27
CA GLY A 136 3.40 -7.60 3.58
C GLY A 136 3.76 -6.11 3.64
N VAL A 137 3.47 -5.45 4.76
CA VAL A 137 3.75 -4.01 4.98
C VAL A 137 4.77 -3.83 6.08
N TYR A 138 5.87 -3.14 5.79
CA TYR A 138 6.97 -2.98 6.73
C TYR A 138 7.80 -1.73 6.50
N LEU A 139 8.44 -1.26 7.57
CA LEU A 139 9.36 -0.13 7.52
C LEU A 139 10.67 -0.50 6.85
N VAL A 140 11.19 0.42 6.04
CA VAL A 140 12.47 0.25 5.36
C VAL A 140 13.26 1.56 5.35
N SER A 141 14.51 1.47 5.79
CA SER A 141 15.46 2.57 5.80
C SER A 141 16.41 2.48 4.60
N GLY A 142 16.70 3.60 3.98
CA GLY A 142 17.58 3.61 2.83
C GLY A 142 18.08 5.00 2.42
N TRP A 143 18.74 5.01 1.27
CA TRP A 143 19.25 6.23 0.65
C TRP A 143 18.67 6.41 -0.74
N GLN A 144 18.25 7.63 -1.05
CA GLN A 144 18.03 8.09 -2.42
C GLN A 144 19.25 8.89 -2.87
N ILE A 145 19.97 8.39 -3.87
CA ILE A 145 21.25 8.96 -4.34
C ILE A 145 21.11 9.59 -5.73
N PHE A 146 21.87 10.66 -5.96
CA PHE A 146 21.79 11.47 -7.16
C PHE A 146 23.19 11.77 -7.72
N ARG A 147 23.32 11.71 -9.06
CA ARG A 147 24.56 12.04 -9.78
C ARG A 147 24.80 13.54 -9.91
N SER A 148 23.75 14.35 -9.77
CA SER A 148 23.77 15.81 -9.71
C SER A 148 22.94 16.29 -8.53
N ILE A 149 23.18 17.51 -8.07
CA ILE A 149 22.35 18.12 -7.01
C ILE A 149 20.96 18.42 -7.62
N PRO A 150 19.86 17.92 -7.04
CA PRO A 150 18.52 18.21 -7.53
C PRO A 150 18.15 19.68 -7.30
N ALA A 151 17.29 20.24 -8.15
CA ALA A 151 16.82 21.62 -8.02
C ALA A 151 16.09 21.87 -6.68
N GLU A 152 15.35 20.86 -6.21
CA GLU A 152 14.71 20.85 -4.90
C GLU A 152 15.42 19.81 -4.02
N GLU A 153 16.24 20.28 -3.08
CA GLU A 153 17.00 19.40 -2.18
C GLU A 153 16.15 18.77 -1.07
N VAL A 154 15.03 19.41 -0.72
CA VAL A 154 14.05 18.94 0.27
C VAL A 154 12.73 18.76 -0.45
N PRO A 155 12.33 17.52 -0.80
CA PRO A 155 11.11 17.30 -1.56
C PRO A 155 9.86 17.59 -0.73
N PHE A 156 8.74 17.86 -1.41
CA PHE A 156 7.45 18.21 -0.78
C PHE A 156 6.92 17.22 0.28
N TRP A 157 7.40 15.98 0.28
CA TRP A 157 6.99 14.87 1.16
C TRP A 157 7.99 14.59 2.30
N ALA A 158 9.08 15.34 2.41
CA ALA A 158 10.15 15.11 3.38
C ALA A 158 9.69 15.09 4.85
N ASP A 159 8.66 15.88 5.18
CA ASP A 159 8.06 15.97 6.52
C ASP A 159 7.05 14.86 6.83
N VAL A 160 6.71 14.02 5.85
CA VAL A 160 5.78 12.89 6.05
C VAL A 160 6.53 11.60 6.36
N VAL A 161 7.67 11.37 5.71
CA VAL A 161 8.52 10.20 5.97
C VAL A 161 9.31 10.36 7.27
N LEU A 162 9.84 9.25 7.78
CA LEU A 162 10.54 9.24 9.06
C LEU A 162 12.02 9.61 8.90
N GLY A 163 12.46 10.62 9.66
CA GLY A 163 13.88 10.95 9.80
C GLY A 163 14.56 11.45 8.52
N PHE A 164 13.84 12.17 7.65
CA PHE A 164 14.43 12.74 6.44
C PHE A 164 15.59 13.66 6.76
N ARG A 165 16.72 13.43 6.06
CA ARG A 165 17.91 14.27 6.12
C ARG A 165 18.75 14.12 4.86
N LYS A 166 19.68 15.05 4.65
CA LYS A 166 20.76 14.87 3.68
C LYS A 166 21.74 13.80 4.18
N MET A 167 22.35 13.07 3.26
CA MET A 167 23.44 12.15 3.57
C MET A 167 24.67 12.91 4.05
N THR A 168 25.36 12.33 5.02
CA THR A 168 26.67 12.83 5.45
C THR A 168 27.73 12.55 4.40
N LYS A 169 28.87 13.25 4.47
CA LYS A 169 30.04 12.97 3.61
C LYS A 169 30.51 11.52 3.74
N ALA A 170 30.42 10.92 4.94
CA ALA A 170 30.83 9.54 5.18
C ALA A 170 29.88 8.53 4.50
N GLU A 171 28.58 8.80 4.50
CA GLU A 171 27.60 7.96 3.79
C GLU A 171 27.73 8.09 2.27
N LEU A 172 27.94 9.30 1.75
CA LEU A 172 28.11 9.54 0.31
C LEU A 172 29.36 8.86 -0.26
N LYS A 173 30.44 8.72 0.52
CA LYS A 173 31.65 7.98 0.11
C LYS A 173 31.37 6.54 -0.31
N LYS A 174 30.24 5.94 0.11
CA LYS A 174 29.82 4.59 -0.32
C LYS A 174 29.37 4.54 -1.79
N PHE A 175 29.09 5.70 -2.39
CA PHE A 175 28.53 5.84 -3.74
C PHE A 175 29.39 6.80 -4.57
N PRO A 176 30.59 6.38 -5.02
CA PRO A 176 31.60 7.29 -5.59
C PRO A 176 31.18 8.02 -6.87
N GLN A 177 30.14 7.53 -7.57
CA GLN A 177 29.58 8.16 -8.77
C GLN A 177 28.43 9.14 -8.47
N HIS A 178 28.11 9.39 -7.19
CA HIS A 178 26.99 10.21 -6.77
C HIS A 178 27.48 11.37 -5.91
N VAL A 179 26.91 12.55 -6.13
CA VAL A 179 27.37 13.81 -5.51
C VAL A 179 26.42 14.32 -4.43
N PHE A 180 25.18 13.82 -4.42
CA PHE A 180 24.15 14.19 -3.46
C PHE A 180 23.33 12.97 -3.07
N GLY A 181 22.74 13.02 -1.87
CA GLY A 181 21.87 11.96 -1.41
C GLY A 181 21.06 12.34 -0.19
N GLN A 182 19.95 11.64 -0.02
CA GLN A 182 18.97 11.81 1.05
C GLN A 182 18.84 10.48 1.78
N ALA A 183 18.69 10.53 3.11
CA ALA A 183 18.47 9.38 3.97
C ALA A 183 17.13 9.55 4.68
N PHE A 184 16.32 8.48 4.71
CA PHE A 184 15.03 8.44 5.40
C PHE A 184 14.56 7.00 5.58
N THR A 185 13.56 6.83 6.44
CA THR A 185 12.80 5.59 6.60
C THR A 185 11.40 5.78 6.04
N THR A 186 10.98 4.87 5.16
CA THR A 186 9.65 4.83 4.56
C THR A 186 9.03 3.44 4.70
N LEU A 187 7.91 3.17 4.03
CA LEU A 187 7.23 1.88 4.02
C LEU A 187 7.48 1.14 2.69
N LYS A 188 7.58 -0.18 2.78
CA LYS A 188 7.44 -1.11 1.66
C LYS A 188 6.13 -1.86 1.83
N CYS A 189 5.37 -1.97 0.75
CA CYS A 189 4.13 -2.71 0.65
C CYS A 189 4.23 -3.71 -0.51
N GLU A 190 4.22 -5.00 -0.21
CA GLU A 190 4.35 -6.05 -1.23
C GLU A 190 3.01 -6.41 -1.85
N GLY A 191 2.85 -6.14 -3.14
CA GLY A 191 1.64 -6.52 -3.89
C GLY A 191 1.20 -7.96 -3.68
N PRO A 192 2.08 -8.97 -3.86
CA PRO A 192 1.70 -10.38 -3.73
C PRO A 192 1.17 -10.80 -2.35
N ALA A 193 1.44 -10.02 -1.29
CA ALA A 193 0.91 -10.25 0.05
C ALA A 193 -0.27 -9.31 0.36
N TYR A 194 -0.14 -8.03 0.00
CA TYR A 194 -1.12 -6.99 0.32
C TYR A 194 -2.42 -7.15 -0.46
N LEU A 195 -2.38 -7.56 -1.73
CA LEU A 195 -3.60 -7.75 -2.54
C LEU A 195 -4.48 -8.89 -1.97
N PRO A 196 -3.97 -10.11 -1.71
CA PRO A 196 -4.76 -11.13 -1.02
C PRO A 196 -5.25 -10.70 0.36
N TRP A 197 -4.50 -9.84 1.07
CA TRP A 197 -4.92 -9.32 2.36
C TRP A 197 -6.12 -8.38 2.26
N LEU A 198 -6.19 -7.54 1.21
CA LEU A 198 -7.32 -6.65 0.96
C LEU A 198 -8.60 -7.38 0.50
N GLU A 199 -8.48 -8.60 -0.03
CA GLU A 199 -9.61 -9.42 -0.47
C GLU A 199 -10.33 -10.15 0.67
N LYS A 200 -9.74 -10.19 1.87
CA LYS A 200 -10.30 -10.84 3.07
C LYS A 200 -11.25 -9.90 3.83
#